data_AF-A0A8S1TTT6-F1
#
_entry.id   AF-A0A8S1TTT6-F1
#
_cell.length_a   1.000
_cell.length_b   1.000
_cell.length_c   1.000
_cell.angle_alpha   90.00
_cell.angle_beta   90.00
_cell.angle_gamma   90.00
#
_symmetry.space_group_name_H-M   'P 1'
#
loop_
_entity.id
_entity.type
_entity.pdbx_description
1 polymer ?
#
loop_
_entity_poly.entity_id
_entity_poly.type
_entity_poly.pdbx_seq_one_letter_code
_entity_poly.pdbx_strand_id
1 'polypeptide(L)'
;MLRLAFKQLSRQSFSQKLKIYELLFERGLQFFNLNQYQNAIDQFETCMSVFADAKQSKRWEDTKFEDLNCRHYPEQQQIKDLWKRLFELMGKCYYVLHEQAACTKMCDYWQQLNPLCAGAFILRAQSRFLSEQVTQLDCQMICKDLQFAQQLDPLNEGIAKVYEMVKTQLKRFEEQDSDKELYDQQDTTQYDVYEDEELPQDFMAQFAYQDNDQELSYELDPKKPIPKEVQELGRFIETRGMEMVKTFQQNGQIKEAEDLKDKLQKALIAKKQLEKISQLDFNRPKKKLYQFAQKFGIDLLDPHVQNEFKRIQEQNLEDIREWLKQNQWNFVDKATQIQQQEKARQELAKLQFKRKVIPQKHAKHKCVKKVALSMHQNSPSPLMMNKNVSSELSSSQLNNSTQGDDEPICNLNCIINFSILLLATTTIISTIYYSFLG
;
A
#
# COMPACT_ATOMS: atom_id res chain seq x y z
N MET A 1 -14.02 26.08 21.67
CA MET A 1 -15.31 25.79 22.33
C MET A 1 -15.60 24.28 22.47
N LEU A 2 -15.38 23.45 21.46
CA LEU A 2 -15.66 21.99 21.51
C LEU A 2 -15.03 21.24 22.71
N ARG A 3 -13.77 21.52 23.07
CA ARG A 3 -13.12 20.89 24.24
C ARG A 3 -13.85 21.13 25.58
N LEU A 4 -14.48 22.29 25.77
CA LEU A 4 -15.25 22.58 26.99
C LEU A 4 -16.58 21.82 26.99
N ALA A 5 -17.25 21.70 25.83
CA ALA A 5 -18.46 20.91 25.66
C ALA A 5 -18.20 19.42 25.93
N PHE A 6 -17.10 18.84 25.43
CA PHE A 6 -16.73 17.44 25.71
C PHE A 6 -16.37 17.19 27.17
N LYS A 7 -15.74 18.15 27.85
CA LYS A 7 -15.45 18.06 29.29
C LYS A 7 -16.73 18.13 30.14
N GLN A 8 -17.76 18.82 29.67
CA GLN A 8 -19.09 18.80 30.30
C GLN A 8 -19.84 17.51 29.99
N LEU A 9 -19.70 16.97 28.78
CA LEU A 9 -20.32 15.70 28.35
C LEU A 9 -19.80 14.50 29.15
N SER A 10 -18.50 14.46 29.47
CA SER A 10 -17.91 13.38 30.26
C SER A 10 -18.42 13.29 31.70
N ARG A 11 -19.05 14.37 32.21
CA ARG A 11 -19.66 14.44 33.54
C ARG A 11 -21.16 14.11 33.55
N GLN A 12 -21.79 13.99 32.38
CA GLN A 12 -23.20 13.65 32.27
C GLN A 12 -23.45 12.20 32.67
N SER A 13 -24.63 11.94 33.25
CA SER A 13 -25.10 10.58 33.53
C SER A 13 -25.27 9.78 32.23
N PHE A 14 -25.25 8.45 32.33
CA PHE A 14 -25.49 7.57 31.18
C PHE A 14 -26.82 7.89 30.47
N SER A 15 -27.90 8.10 31.22
CA SER A 15 -29.21 8.47 30.66
C SER A 15 -29.18 9.78 29.86
N GLN A 16 -28.46 10.80 30.35
CA GLN A 16 -28.29 12.05 29.61
C GLN A 16 -27.46 11.86 28.34
N LYS A 17 -26.38 11.07 28.42
CA LYS A 17 -25.57 10.72 27.24
C LYS A 17 -26.38 9.97 26.20
N LEU A 18 -27.22 9.02 26.62
CA LEU A 18 -28.09 8.26 25.73
C LEU A 18 -29.06 9.18 24.98
N LYS A 19 -29.72 10.12 25.67
CA LYS A 19 -30.59 11.12 25.01
C LYS A 19 -29.84 11.99 24.01
N ILE A 20 -28.61 12.39 24.34
CA ILE A 20 -27.75 13.17 23.43
C ILE A 20 -27.39 12.33 22.20
N TYR A 21 -27.02 11.07 22.40
CA TYR A 21 -26.76 10.13 21.31
C TYR A 21 -27.98 9.98 20.40
N GLU A 22 -29.16 9.71 20.95
CA GLU A 22 -30.40 9.52 20.19
C GLU A 22 -30.71 10.75 19.31
N LEU A 23 -30.63 11.96 19.86
CA LEU A 23 -30.86 13.20 19.11
C LEU A 23 -29.87 13.39 17.95
N LEU A 24 -28.58 13.15 18.19
CA LEU A 24 -27.56 13.25 17.15
C LEU A 24 -27.73 12.16 16.09
N PHE A 25 -28.11 10.95 16.52
CA PHE A 25 -28.30 9.81 15.65
C PHE A 25 -29.51 9.99 14.73
N GLU A 26 -30.64 10.46 15.25
CA GLU A 26 -31.82 10.82 14.47
C GLU A 26 -31.50 11.91 13.43
N ARG A 27 -30.71 12.91 13.81
CA ARG A 27 -30.26 13.94 12.87
C ARG A 27 -29.35 13.37 11.78
N GLY A 28 -28.44 12.45 12.14
CA GLY A 28 -27.62 11.72 11.16
C GLY A 28 -28.47 10.90 10.20
N LEU A 29 -29.52 10.23 10.69
CA LEU A 29 -30.48 9.50 9.86
C LEU A 29 -31.25 10.41 8.91
N GLN A 30 -31.64 11.61 9.34
CA GLN A 30 -32.28 12.60 8.45
C GLN A 30 -31.35 12.96 7.29
N PHE A 31 -30.07 13.27 7.57
CA PHE A 31 -29.10 13.54 6.51
C PHE A 31 -28.86 12.33 5.60
N PHE A 32 -28.80 11.13 6.17
CA PHE A 32 -28.67 9.88 5.41
C PHE A 32 -29.83 9.69 4.43
N ASN A 33 -31.06 9.86 4.90
CA ASN A 33 -32.27 9.72 4.07
C ASN A 33 -32.39 10.80 2.99
N LEU A 34 -31.77 11.96 3.20
CA LEU A 34 -31.67 13.04 2.21
C LEU A 34 -30.47 12.87 1.26
N ASN A 35 -29.77 11.73 1.29
CA ASN A 35 -28.55 11.45 0.53
C ASN A 35 -27.41 12.45 0.78
N GLN A 36 -27.41 13.14 1.93
CA GLN A 36 -26.35 14.07 2.35
C GLN A 36 -25.31 13.31 3.19
N TYR A 37 -24.61 12.37 2.56
CA TYR A 37 -23.78 11.38 3.24
C TYR A 37 -22.65 11.99 4.08
N GLN A 38 -22.01 13.07 3.61
CA GLN A 38 -20.96 13.77 4.37
C GLN A 38 -21.51 14.36 5.68
N ASN A 39 -22.67 15.04 5.61
CA ASN A 39 -23.32 15.61 6.79
C ASN A 39 -23.77 14.50 7.76
N ALA A 40 -24.22 13.36 7.23
CA ALA A 40 -24.60 12.20 8.04
C ALA A 40 -23.39 11.64 8.78
N ILE A 41 -22.25 11.48 8.10
CA ILE A 41 -20.98 11.06 8.69
C ILE A 41 -20.59 11.99 9.85
N ASP A 42 -20.58 13.30 9.65
CA ASP A 42 -20.22 14.27 10.70
C ASP A 42 -21.10 14.12 11.96
N GLN A 43 -22.40 13.87 11.78
CA GLN A 43 -23.32 13.61 12.90
C GLN A 43 -23.02 12.26 13.57
N PHE A 44 -22.77 11.21 12.79
CA PHE A 44 -22.47 9.88 13.32
C PHE A 44 -21.12 9.83 14.06
N GLU A 45 -20.09 10.54 13.58
CA GLU A 45 -18.83 10.73 14.31
C GLU A 45 -19.06 11.42 15.64
N THR A 46 -19.91 12.45 15.65
CA THR A 46 -20.30 13.13 16.89
C THR A 46 -21.03 12.18 17.83
N CYS A 47 -21.92 11.30 17.32
CA CYS A 47 -22.59 10.26 18.12
C CYS A 47 -21.57 9.31 18.77
N MET A 48 -20.59 8.85 18.00
CA MET A 48 -19.54 7.95 18.49
C MET A 48 -18.79 8.56 19.67
N SER A 49 -18.49 9.86 19.58
CA SER A 49 -17.76 10.60 20.62
C SER A 49 -18.52 10.79 21.96
N VAL A 50 -19.84 10.56 21.99
CA VAL A 50 -20.66 10.72 23.22
C VAL A 50 -20.22 9.76 24.33
N PHE A 51 -19.88 8.53 23.95
CA PHE A 51 -19.44 7.47 24.84
C PHE A 51 -17.91 7.31 24.87
N ALA A 52 -17.20 7.84 23.88
CA ALA A 52 -15.73 7.86 23.87
C ALA A 52 -15.15 8.83 24.92
N ASP A 53 -13.90 8.60 25.34
CA ASP A 53 -13.27 9.49 26.32
C ASP A 53 -12.81 10.81 25.67
N ALA A 54 -12.98 11.93 26.40
CA ALA A 54 -12.81 13.30 25.91
C ALA A 54 -11.36 13.66 25.49
N LYS A 55 -10.43 12.71 25.53
CA LYS A 55 -9.04 12.86 25.06
C LYS A 55 -8.87 12.58 23.56
N GLN A 56 -9.87 12.04 22.86
CA GLN A 56 -9.78 11.85 21.42
C GLN A 56 -9.92 13.20 20.70
N SER A 57 -8.78 13.89 20.50
CA SER A 57 -8.69 15.04 19.59
C SER A 57 -8.22 14.64 18.19
N LYS A 58 -8.24 13.34 17.89
CA LYS A 58 -7.81 12.82 16.59
C LYS A 58 -9.02 12.55 15.73
N ARG A 59 -8.81 12.64 14.42
CA ARG A 59 -9.71 12.12 13.40
C ARG A 59 -10.05 10.66 13.73
N TRP A 60 -11.28 10.22 13.48
CA TRP A 60 -11.66 8.84 13.81
C TRP A 60 -10.86 7.83 12.97
N GLU A 61 -10.38 8.26 11.81
CA GLU A 61 -9.45 7.56 10.93
C GLU A 61 -8.14 7.20 11.65
N ASP A 62 -7.75 7.91 12.70
CA ASP A 62 -6.57 7.62 13.52
C ASP A 62 -6.91 6.92 14.85
N THR A 63 -8.19 6.89 15.21
CA THR A 63 -8.66 6.28 16.46
C THR A 63 -8.67 4.78 16.28
N LYS A 64 -8.09 4.01 17.22
CA LYS A 64 -8.19 2.54 17.22
C LYS A 64 -9.47 2.08 17.91
N PHE A 65 -9.95 0.88 17.62
CA PHE A 65 -11.18 0.37 18.24
C PHE A 65 -11.07 0.26 19.77
N GLU A 66 -9.88 -0.11 20.26
CA GLU A 66 -9.59 -0.20 21.70
C GLU A 66 -9.74 1.15 22.38
N ASP A 67 -9.41 2.24 21.68
CA ASP A 67 -9.53 3.60 22.18
C ASP A 67 -11.00 4.01 22.36
N LEU A 68 -11.90 3.48 21.53
CA LEU A 68 -13.35 3.67 21.67
C LEU A 68 -13.89 2.91 22.88
N ASN A 69 -13.37 1.71 23.15
CA ASN A 69 -13.85 0.81 24.19
C ASN A 69 -13.20 1.03 25.59
N CYS A 70 -12.53 2.15 25.82
CA CYS A 70 -11.69 2.40 27.00
C CYS A 70 -12.46 2.54 28.33
N ARG A 71 -13.76 2.86 28.33
CA ARG A 71 -14.55 3.00 29.57
C ARG A 71 -15.44 1.78 29.79
N HIS A 72 -15.39 1.22 30.99
CA HIS A 72 -16.34 0.22 31.44
C HIS A 72 -17.58 0.91 32.02
N TYR A 73 -18.65 0.95 31.22
CA TYR A 73 -19.98 1.28 31.70
C TYR A 73 -20.70 -0.01 32.16
N PRO A 74 -21.54 0.02 33.20
CA PRO A 74 -22.40 -1.11 33.52
C PRO A 74 -23.31 -1.47 32.31
N GLU A 75 -23.67 -0.48 31.50
CA GLU A 75 -24.46 -0.61 30.28
C GLU A 75 -23.61 -0.85 29.01
N GLN A 76 -22.40 -1.39 29.13
CA GLN A 76 -21.48 -1.57 27.99
C GLN A 76 -22.11 -2.30 26.80
N GLN A 77 -22.96 -3.28 27.06
CA GLN A 77 -23.63 -4.03 26.01
C GLN A 77 -24.58 -3.15 25.19
N GLN A 78 -25.33 -2.26 25.84
CA GLN A 78 -26.21 -1.32 25.16
C GLN A 78 -25.41 -0.36 24.27
N ILE A 79 -24.27 0.15 24.76
CA ILE A 79 -23.37 1.00 23.97
C ILE A 79 -22.87 0.25 22.73
N LYS A 80 -22.46 -1.01 22.88
CA LYS A 80 -22.02 -1.85 21.75
C LYS A 80 -23.12 -2.02 20.70
N ASP A 81 -24.37 -2.23 21.13
CA ASP A 81 -25.49 -2.40 20.21
C ASP A 81 -25.81 -1.11 19.44
N LEU A 82 -25.69 0.06 20.09
CA LEU A 82 -25.77 1.36 19.43
C LEU A 82 -24.63 1.56 18.42
N TRP A 83 -23.39 1.22 18.77
CA TRP A 83 -22.25 1.32 17.86
C TRP A 83 -22.33 0.38 16.66
N LYS A 84 -22.88 -0.83 16.81
CA LYS A 84 -23.11 -1.73 15.66
C LYS A 84 -23.92 -1.03 14.57
N ARG A 85 -25.04 -0.41 14.96
CA ARG A 85 -25.91 0.30 14.02
C ARG A 85 -25.24 1.55 13.44
N LEU A 86 -24.45 2.24 14.24
CA LEU A 86 -23.69 3.41 13.82
C LEU A 86 -22.66 3.05 12.74
N PHE A 87 -21.84 2.02 12.97
CA PHE A 87 -20.80 1.58 12.03
C PHE A 87 -21.38 1.03 10.74
N GLU A 88 -22.53 0.35 10.80
CA GLU A 88 -23.28 -0.05 9.60
C GLU A 88 -23.61 1.16 8.73
N LEU A 89 -24.20 2.21 9.31
CA LEU A 89 -24.63 3.39 8.57
C LEU A 89 -23.45 4.21 8.06
N MET A 90 -22.41 4.39 8.87
CA MET A 90 -21.18 5.07 8.45
C MET A 90 -20.49 4.31 7.31
N GLY A 91 -20.38 2.98 7.40
CA GLY A 91 -19.85 2.15 6.31
C GLY A 91 -20.63 2.35 5.02
N LYS A 92 -21.98 2.38 5.09
CA LYS A 92 -22.84 2.64 3.92
C LYS A 92 -22.60 4.04 3.34
N CYS A 93 -22.43 5.07 4.16
CA CYS A 93 -22.08 6.42 3.69
C CYS A 93 -20.75 6.42 2.93
N TYR A 94 -19.69 5.86 3.53
CA TYR A 94 -18.36 5.83 2.90
C TYR A 94 -18.33 5.01 1.62
N TYR A 95 -19.11 3.92 1.57
CA TYR A 95 -19.29 3.15 0.34
C TYR A 95 -19.86 4.00 -0.79
N VAL A 96 -20.90 4.80 -0.53
CA VAL A 96 -21.52 5.68 -1.54
C VAL A 96 -20.60 6.84 -1.94
N LEU A 97 -19.76 7.31 -1.02
CA LEU A 97 -18.76 8.36 -1.30
C LEU A 97 -17.47 7.82 -1.95
N HIS A 98 -17.38 6.51 -2.20
CA HIS A 98 -16.18 5.84 -2.75
C HIS A 98 -14.93 5.99 -1.87
N GLU A 99 -15.09 6.23 -0.56
CA GLU A 99 -13.97 6.29 0.39
C GLU A 99 -13.63 4.87 0.92
N GLN A 100 -12.96 4.08 0.08
CA GLN A 100 -12.72 2.65 0.32
C GLN A 100 -12.01 2.35 1.65
N ALA A 101 -10.95 3.10 1.97
CA ALA A 101 -10.17 2.87 3.19
C ALA A 101 -11.01 3.12 4.45
N ALA A 102 -11.81 4.19 4.44
CA ALA A 102 -12.73 4.53 5.53
C ALA A 102 -13.85 3.50 5.68
N CYS A 103 -14.46 3.07 4.57
CA CYS A 103 -15.49 2.03 4.56
C CYS A 103 -14.96 0.70 5.11
N THR A 104 -13.78 0.27 4.65
CA THR A 104 -13.14 -0.96 5.12
C THR A 104 -12.91 -0.92 6.63
N LYS A 105 -12.36 0.19 7.12
CA LYS A 105 -12.10 0.40 8.55
C LYS A 105 -13.38 0.36 9.39
N MET A 106 -14.48 0.97 8.91
CA MET A 106 -15.78 0.91 9.58
C MET A 106 -16.35 -0.51 9.61
N CYS A 107 -16.19 -1.28 8.53
CA CYS A 107 -16.58 -2.68 8.50
C CYS A 107 -15.76 -3.52 9.50
N ASP A 108 -14.47 -3.25 9.66
CA ASP A 108 -13.63 -3.92 10.64
C ASP A 108 -14.09 -3.63 12.08
N TYR A 109 -14.47 -2.39 12.38
CA TYR A 109 -15.03 -2.01 13.69
C TYR A 109 -16.38 -2.67 13.95
N TRP A 110 -17.20 -2.77 12.90
CA TRP A 110 -18.47 -3.48 12.98
C TRP A 110 -18.26 -4.97 13.26
N GLN A 111 -17.28 -5.61 12.61
CA GLN A 111 -16.93 -7.02 12.85
C GLN A 111 -16.37 -7.26 14.25
N GLN A 112 -15.57 -6.34 14.78
CA GLN A 112 -15.07 -6.45 16.16
C GLN A 112 -16.19 -6.40 17.20
N LEU A 113 -17.30 -5.70 16.92
CA LEU A 113 -18.50 -5.71 17.75
C LEU A 113 -19.42 -6.91 17.50
N ASN A 114 -19.48 -7.40 16.26
CA ASN A 114 -20.29 -8.54 15.87
C ASN A 114 -19.58 -9.37 14.79
N PRO A 115 -18.76 -10.37 15.19
CA PRO A 115 -17.96 -11.17 14.25
C PRO A 115 -18.79 -12.00 13.26
N LEU A 116 -20.07 -12.23 13.56
CA LEU A 116 -21.00 -13.02 12.74
C LEU A 116 -21.93 -12.14 11.90
N CYS A 117 -21.60 -10.87 11.70
CA CYS A 117 -22.42 -9.97 10.87
C CYS A 117 -22.07 -10.11 9.39
N ALA A 118 -22.88 -10.87 8.63
CA ALA A 118 -22.72 -11.02 7.18
C ALA A 118 -22.65 -9.67 6.45
N GLY A 119 -23.48 -8.70 6.85
CA GLY A 119 -23.54 -7.38 6.24
C GLY A 119 -22.20 -6.62 6.22
N ALA A 120 -21.38 -6.77 7.26
CA ALA A 120 -20.07 -6.13 7.32
C ALA A 120 -19.08 -6.73 6.30
N PHE A 121 -19.10 -8.06 6.13
CA PHE A 121 -18.28 -8.74 5.12
C PHE A 121 -18.71 -8.36 3.70
N ILE A 122 -20.04 -8.33 3.44
CA ILE A 122 -20.59 -7.97 2.13
C ILE A 122 -20.20 -6.53 1.77
N LEU A 123 -20.37 -5.59 2.69
CA LEU A 123 -20.08 -4.18 2.43
C LEU A 123 -18.57 -3.94 2.24
N ARG A 124 -17.72 -4.61 3.02
CA ARG A 124 -16.25 -4.56 2.86
C ARG A 124 -15.82 -5.12 1.52
N ALA A 125 -16.37 -6.27 1.12
CA ALA A 125 -16.14 -6.90 -0.18
C ALA A 125 -16.54 -5.98 -1.34
N GLN A 126 -17.75 -5.41 -1.29
CA GLN A 126 -18.25 -4.48 -2.30
C GLN A 126 -17.38 -3.22 -2.39
N SER A 127 -16.99 -2.64 -1.25
CA SER A 127 -16.14 -1.45 -1.22
C SER A 127 -14.77 -1.69 -1.85
N ARG A 128 -14.14 -2.85 -1.59
CA ARG A 128 -12.87 -3.21 -2.24
C ARG A 128 -13.01 -3.42 -3.74
N PHE A 129 -14.13 -4.01 -4.17
CA PHE A 129 -14.40 -4.26 -5.58
C PHE A 129 -14.64 -2.98 -6.39
N LEU A 130 -15.05 -1.88 -5.75
CA LEU A 130 -15.22 -0.58 -6.40
C LEU A 130 -13.90 0.18 -6.65
N SER A 131 -12.75 -0.32 -6.18
CA SER A 131 -11.46 0.30 -6.46
C SER A 131 -11.20 0.36 -7.97
N GLU A 132 -10.67 1.48 -8.48
CA GLU A 132 -10.22 1.54 -9.88
C GLU A 132 -9.06 0.58 -10.16
N GLN A 133 -8.30 0.22 -9.12
CA GLN A 133 -7.11 -0.61 -9.19
C GLN A 133 -7.29 -1.89 -8.36
N VAL A 134 -8.30 -2.69 -8.68
CA VAL A 134 -8.48 -4.01 -8.03
C VAL A 134 -7.30 -4.91 -8.42
N THR A 135 -6.55 -5.39 -7.43
CA THR A 135 -5.46 -6.35 -7.63
C THR A 135 -5.95 -7.79 -7.53
N GLN A 136 -5.13 -8.75 -7.96
CA GLN A 136 -5.38 -10.19 -7.75
C GLN A 136 -5.57 -10.51 -6.25
N LEU A 137 -4.74 -9.91 -5.38
CA LEU A 137 -4.84 -10.07 -3.93
C LEU A 137 -6.17 -9.53 -3.40
N ASP A 138 -6.63 -8.37 -3.89
CA ASP A 138 -7.94 -7.83 -3.53
C ASP A 138 -9.06 -8.79 -3.91
N CYS A 139 -9.04 -9.35 -5.13
CA CYS A 139 -10.02 -10.35 -5.55
C CYS A 139 -10.04 -11.58 -4.63
N GLN A 140 -8.88 -12.08 -4.20
CA GLN A 140 -8.79 -13.19 -3.26
C GLN A 140 -9.41 -12.83 -1.89
N MET A 141 -9.12 -11.63 -1.38
CA MET A 141 -9.66 -11.13 -0.12
C MET A 141 -11.17 -10.92 -0.19
N ILE A 142 -11.67 -10.38 -1.31
CA ILE A 142 -13.10 -10.20 -1.58
C ILE A 142 -13.80 -11.57 -1.63
N CYS A 143 -13.22 -12.55 -2.33
CA CYS A 143 -13.75 -13.92 -2.37
C CYS A 143 -13.86 -14.54 -0.99
N LYS A 144 -12.85 -14.38 -0.12
CA LYS A 144 -12.89 -14.88 1.27
C LYS A 144 -14.01 -14.21 2.07
N ASP A 145 -14.15 -12.89 1.97
CA ASP A 145 -15.21 -12.14 2.66
C ASP A 145 -16.60 -12.58 2.21
N LEU A 146 -16.82 -12.76 0.91
CA LEU A 146 -18.11 -13.19 0.35
C LEU A 146 -18.43 -14.66 0.68
N GLN A 147 -17.44 -15.55 0.67
CA GLN A 147 -17.64 -16.94 1.10
C GLN A 147 -18.09 -17.02 2.55
N PHE A 148 -17.44 -16.26 3.44
CA PHE A 148 -17.81 -16.22 4.85
C PHE A 148 -19.20 -15.60 5.03
N ALA A 149 -19.51 -14.52 4.30
CA ALA A 149 -20.83 -13.92 4.31
C ALA A 149 -21.92 -14.90 3.84
N GLN A 150 -21.66 -15.70 2.81
CA GLN A 150 -22.58 -16.72 2.29
C GLN A 150 -22.83 -17.85 3.30
N GLN A 151 -21.82 -18.23 4.10
CA GLN A 151 -22.01 -19.20 5.18
C GLN A 151 -22.92 -18.66 6.28
N LEU A 152 -22.85 -17.36 6.57
CA LEU A 152 -23.68 -16.69 7.56
C LEU A 152 -25.11 -16.41 7.08
N ASP A 153 -25.28 -16.13 5.78
CA ASP A 153 -26.57 -15.83 5.15
C ASP A 153 -26.72 -16.56 3.79
N PRO A 154 -27.03 -17.87 3.80
CA PRO A 154 -27.05 -18.68 2.58
C PRO A 154 -28.18 -18.33 1.60
N LEU A 155 -29.23 -17.65 2.07
CA LEU A 155 -30.41 -17.29 1.27
C LEU A 155 -30.20 -16.00 0.46
N ASN A 156 -29.08 -15.32 0.67
CA ASN A 156 -28.79 -14.05 0.02
C ASN A 156 -28.17 -14.27 -1.37
N GLU A 157 -29.03 -14.33 -2.38
CA GLU A 157 -28.64 -14.50 -3.78
C GLU A 157 -27.67 -13.42 -4.27
N GLY A 158 -27.72 -12.21 -3.67
CA GLY A 158 -26.82 -11.11 -4.00
C GLY A 158 -25.35 -11.46 -3.73
N ILE A 159 -25.06 -12.21 -2.67
CA ILE A 159 -23.70 -12.62 -2.31
C ILE A 159 -23.13 -13.55 -3.40
N ALA A 160 -23.91 -14.57 -3.79
CA ALA A 160 -23.49 -15.53 -4.80
C ALA A 160 -23.20 -14.85 -6.15
N LYS A 161 -24.04 -13.88 -6.55
CA LYS A 161 -23.86 -13.13 -7.79
C LYS A 161 -22.56 -12.31 -7.78
N VAL A 162 -22.28 -11.57 -6.70
CA VAL A 162 -21.04 -10.80 -6.59
C VAL A 162 -19.83 -11.73 -6.50
N TYR A 163 -19.95 -12.86 -5.81
CA TYR A 163 -18.88 -13.85 -5.68
C TYR A 163 -18.45 -14.41 -7.05
N GLU A 164 -19.40 -14.83 -7.89
CA GLU A 164 -19.08 -15.34 -9.23
C GLU A 164 -18.47 -14.27 -10.15
N MET A 165 -18.90 -13.01 -10.01
CA MET A 165 -18.30 -11.88 -10.73
C MET A 165 -16.83 -11.69 -10.35
N VAL A 166 -16.53 -11.66 -9.05
CA VAL A 166 -15.15 -11.49 -8.53
C VAL A 166 -14.29 -12.69 -8.91
N LYS A 167 -14.83 -13.90 -8.83
CA LYS A 167 -14.13 -15.14 -9.20
C LYS A 167 -13.78 -15.18 -10.69
N THR A 168 -14.66 -14.67 -11.55
CA THR A 168 -14.37 -14.52 -12.98
C THR A 168 -13.23 -13.52 -13.21
N GLN A 169 -13.21 -12.42 -12.47
CA GLN A 169 -12.12 -11.44 -12.55
C GLN A 169 -10.80 -11.99 -12.02
N LEU A 170 -10.83 -12.78 -10.94
CA LEU A 170 -9.64 -13.46 -10.41
C LEU A 170 -8.99 -14.41 -11.44
N LYS A 171 -9.81 -15.19 -12.15
CA LYS A 171 -9.30 -16.06 -13.23
C LYS A 171 -8.59 -15.29 -14.34
N ARG A 172 -9.07 -14.10 -14.69
CA ARG A 172 -8.41 -13.26 -15.70
C ARG A 172 -7.01 -12.83 -15.27
N PHE A 173 -6.80 -12.56 -13.97
CA PHE A 173 -5.46 -12.30 -13.44
C PHE A 173 -4.56 -13.53 -13.54
N GLU A 174 -5.08 -14.71 -13.16
CA GLU A 174 -4.34 -15.97 -13.23
C GLU A 174 -3.94 -16.35 -14.67
N GLU A 175 -4.83 -16.11 -15.64
CA GLU A 175 -4.55 -16.33 -17.07
C GLU A 175 -3.46 -15.36 -17.59
N GLN A 176 -3.54 -14.07 -17.22
CA GLN A 176 -2.53 -13.08 -17.61
C GLN A 176 -1.13 -13.39 -17.05
N ASP A 177 -1.05 -13.91 -15.83
CA ASP A 177 0.24 -14.32 -15.25
C ASP A 177 0.80 -15.57 -15.95
N SER A 178 -0.06 -16.52 -16.31
CA SER A 178 0.36 -17.72 -17.04
C SER A 178 0.88 -17.42 -18.45
N ASP A 179 0.31 -16.41 -19.12
CA ASP A 179 0.78 -15.98 -20.45
C ASP A 179 2.17 -15.34 -20.37
N LYS A 180 2.48 -14.60 -19.31
CA LYS A 180 3.84 -14.03 -19.10
C LYS A 180 4.89 -15.12 -18.93
N GLU A 181 4.61 -16.15 -18.15
CA GLU A 181 5.54 -17.28 -17.96
C GLU A 181 5.81 -18.05 -19.27
N LEU A 182 4.84 -18.09 -20.19
CA LEU A 182 5.00 -18.74 -21.49
C LEU A 182 5.90 -17.95 -22.46
N TYR A 183 5.88 -16.61 -22.37
CA TYR A 183 6.74 -15.74 -23.18
C TYR A 183 8.19 -15.70 -22.67
N ASP A 184 8.41 -15.73 -21.35
CA ASP A 184 9.76 -15.77 -20.76
C ASP A 184 10.52 -17.08 -21.09
N GLN A 185 9.81 -18.17 -21.39
CA GLN A 185 10.43 -19.42 -21.82
C GLN A 185 10.84 -19.45 -23.31
N GLN A 186 10.32 -18.56 -24.15
CA GLN A 186 10.64 -18.55 -25.58
C GLN A 186 11.72 -17.54 -25.99
N ASP A 187 12.11 -16.61 -25.11
CA ASP A 187 13.04 -15.53 -25.45
C ASP A 187 14.31 -15.49 -24.56
N THR A 188 14.91 -16.64 -24.29
CA THR A 188 16.24 -16.73 -23.62
C THR A 188 17.42 -16.45 -24.55
N THR A 189 17.20 -15.75 -25.66
CA THR A 189 18.28 -15.11 -26.41
C THR A 189 18.06 -13.61 -26.46
N GLN A 190 18.76 -12.92 -25.54
CA GLN A 190 19.37 -11.61 -25.78
C GLN A 190 18.45 -10.39 -25.55
N TYR A 191 18.30 -9.92 -24.30
CA TYR A 191 18.79 -8.61 -23.82
C TYR A 191 18.20 -8.19 -22.45
N ASP A 192 19.04 -7.44 -21.72
CA ASP A 192 18.82 -6.47 -20.65
C ASP A 192 17.98 -6.80 -19.40
N VAL A 193 18.73 -6.85 -18.29
CA VAL A 193 18.32 -6.78 -16.89
C VAL A 193 17.49 -5.52 -16.68
N TYR A 194 16.17 -5.67 -16.62
CA TYR A 194 15.30 -4.70 -15.96
C TYR A 194 15.36 -4.97 -14.45
N GLU A 195 15.66 -3.92 -13.69
CA GLU A 195 15.61 -3.92 -12.24
C GLU A 195 14.17 -4.21 -11.79
N ASP A 196 13.94 -5.42 -11.29
CA ASP A 196 12.70 -5.79 -10.62
C ASP A 196 12.44 -4.81 -9.47
N GLU A 197 11.25 -4.21 -9.50
CA GLU A 197 10.70 -3.47 -8.36
C GLU A 197 10.69 -4.40 -7.14
N GLU A 198 11.59 -4.14 -6.19
CA GLU A 198 11.65 -4.80 -4.88
C GLU A 198 10.24 -4.76 -4.25
N LEU A 199 9.51 -5.86 -4.37
CA LEU A 199 8.29 -6.13 -3.61
C LEU A 199 8.56 -5.77 -2.14
N PRO A 200 7.66 -5.03 -1.45
CA PRO A 200 7.83 -4.68 -0.05
C PRO A 200 7.61 -5.91 0.85
N GLN A 201 8.57 -6.85 0.82
CA GLN A 201 8.68 -8.01 1.71
C GLN A 201 8.89 -7.60 3.18
N ASP A 202 9.23 -6.33 3.43
CA ASP A 202 9.54 -5.76 4.74
C ASP A 202 8.29 -5.33 5.55
N PHE A 203 7.10 -5.32 4.96
CA PHE A 203 5.88 -4.86 5.65
C PHE A 203 5.42 -5.84 6.74
N MET A 204 5.47 -7.15 6.48
CA MET A 204 5.10 -8.17 7.47
C MET A 204 6.12 -8.28 8.62
N ALA A 205 7.41 -8.05 8.35
CA ALA A 205 8.46 -8.07 9.37
C ALA A 205 8.36 -6.88 10.35
N GLN A 206 7.87 -5.71 9.91
CA GLN A 206 7.68 -4.56 10.80
C GLN A 206 6.54 -4.74 11.82
N PHE A 207 5.50 -5.52 11.49
CA PHE A 207 4.38 -5.75 12.40
C PHE A 207 4.58 -6.92 13.37
N ALA A 208 5.34 -7.96 12.98
CA ALA A 208 5.57 -9.13 13.83
C ALA A 208 6.44 -8.86 15.07
N TYR A 209 7.14 -7.72 15.15
CA TYR A 209 8.15 -7.46 16.18
C TYR A 209 8.06 -6.09 16.86
N GLN A 210 6.92 -5.40 16.80
CA GLN A 210 6.70 -4.24 17.68
C GLN A 210 6.75 -4.72 19.14
N ASP A 211 7.49 -4.00 20.00
CA ASP A 211 7.86 -4.36 21.39
C ASP A 211 6.69 -4.75 22.32
N ASN A 212 5.44 -4.59 21.89
CA ASN A 212 4.26 -4.91 22.70
C ASN A 212 4.02 -6.41 22.92
N ASP A 213 4.58 -7.29 22.07
CA ASP A 213 4.42 -8.75 22.20
C ASP A 213 5.67 -9.48 22.71
N GLN A 214 6.59 -8.78 23.40
CA GLN A 214 7.75 -9.41 24.03
C GLN A 214 7.37 -10.53 25.01
N GLU A 215 6.12 -10.61 25.45
CA GLU A 215 5.65 -11.66 26.35
C GLU A 215 5.28 -12.99 25.66
N LEU A 216 5.01 -12.97 24.34
CA LEU A 216 4.76 -14.16 23.52
C LEU A 216 6.05 -14.66 22.83
N SER A 217 7.16 -14.70 23.57
CA SER A 217 8.47 -15.13 23.05
C SER A 217 9.18 -16.10 23.99
N TYR A 218 10.34 -16.61 23.58
CA TYR A 218 11.23 -17.38 24.45
C TYR A 218 12.11 -16.46 25.30
N GLU A 219 12.70 -16.99 26.37
CA GLU A 219 13.72 -16.29 27.15
C GLU A 219 15.01 -16.12 26.31
N LEU A 220 15.73 -15.02 26.54
CA LEU A 220 17.02 -14.77 25.91
C LEU A 220 18.12 -15.36 26.79
N ASP A 221 19.00 -16.17 26.19
CA ASP A 221 20.25 -16.60 26.79
C ASP A 221 21.41 -15.72 26.31
N PRO A 222 21.84 -14.71 27.10
CA PRO A 222 22.92 -13.81 26.71
C PRO A 222 24.29 -14.52 26.64
N LYS A 223 24.41 -15.76 27.14
CA LYS A 223 25.65 -16.55 27.03
C LYS A 223 25.77 -17.26 25.69
N LYS A 224 24.67 -17.41 24.94
CA LYS A 224 24.69 -18.03 23.63
C LYS A 224 25.45 -17.12 22.66
N PRO A 225 26.50 -17.62 21.99
CA PRO A 225 27.29 -16.81 21.08
C PRO A 225 26.44 -16.38 19.88
N ILE A 226 26.52 -15.11 19.52
CA ILE A 226 25.90 -14.59 18.31
C ILE A 226 26.57 -15.27 17.10
N PRO A 227 25.80 -15.82 16.14
CA PRO A 227 26.33 -16.43 14.92
C PRO A 227 27.29 -15.48 14.18
N LYS A 228 28.34 -16.04 13.59
CA LYS A 228 29.41 -15.25 12.93
C LYS A 228 28.84 -14.41 11.77
N GLU A 229 27.84 -14.94 11.09
CA GLU A 229 27.14 -14.33 9.97
C GLU A 229 26.48 -13.00 10.37
N VAL A 230 25.82 -12.99 11.53
CA VAL A 230 25.17 -11.77 12.06
C VAL A 230 26.23 -10.75 12.50
N GLN A 231 27.36 -11.21 13.03
CA GLN A 231 28.49 -10.34 13.37
C GLN A 231 29.16 -9.75 12.10
N GLU A 232 29.32 -10.56 11.05
CA GLU A 232 29.87 -10.15 9.76
C GLU A 232 28.98 -9.12 9.08
N LEU A 233 27.65 -9.33 9.08
CA LEU A 233 26.67 -8.34 8.63
C LEU A 233 26.83 -7.01 9.38
N GLY A 234 26.98 -7.07 10.71
CA GLY A 234 27.23 -5.88 11.53
C GLY A 234 28.50 -5.13 11.14
N ARG A 235 29.62 -5.85 11.04
CA ARG A 235 30.91 -5.25 10.64
C ARG A 235 30.80 -4.62 9.26
N PHE A 236 30.12 -5.26 8.32
CA PHE A 236 29.91 -4.70 7.00
C PHE A 236 29.15 -3.37 7.06
N ILE A 237 28.00 -3.33 7.74
CA ILE A 237 27.15 -2.15 7.81
C ILE A 237 27.94 -0.97 8.40
N GLU A 238 28.64 -1.20 9.51
CA GLU A 238 29.33 -0.17 10.28
C GLU A 238 30.59 0.36 9.58
N THR A 239 31.37 -0.52 8.94
CA THR A 239 32.63 -0.12 8.29
C THR A 239 32.39 0.24 6.83
N ARG A 240 32.00 -0.75 6.03
CA ARG A 240 31.99 -0.66 4.57
C ARG A 240 30.76 0.07 4.03
N GLY A 241 29.59 -0.20 4.58
CA GLY A 241 28.36 0.51 4.20
C GLY A 241 28.52 2.03 4.39
N MET A 242 29.05 2.42 5.55
CA MET A 242 29.29 3.83 5.86
C MET A 242 30.42 4.45 5.02
N GLU A 243 31.46 3.69 4.64
CA GLU A 243 32.46 4.15 3.66
C GLU A 243 31.82 4.44 2.29
N MET A 244 30.94 3.57 1.81
CA MET A 244 30.25 3.77 0.52
C MET A 244 29.36 5.00 0.53
N VAL A 245 28.62 5.23 1.62
CA VAL A 245 27.82 6.47 1.81
C VAL A 245 28.73 7.70 1.72
N LYS A 246 29.90 7.67 2.37
CA LYS A 246 30.88 8.78 2.28
C LYS A 246 31.39 8.98 0.85
N THR A 247 31.65 7.92 0.11
CA THR A 247 32.10 8.01 -1.29
C THR A 247 31.02 8.62 -2.18
N PHE A 248 29.76 8.21 -2.05
CA PHE A 248 28.65 8.83 -2.80
C PHE A 248 28.49 10.32 -2.47
N GLN A 249 28.61 10.69 -1.18
CA GLN A 249 28.60 12.09 -0.76
C GLN A 249 29.77 12.90 -1.37
N GLN A 250 30.98 12.34 -1.38
CA GLN A 250 32.16 12.98 -1.98
C GLN A 250 32.02 13.16 -3.50
N ASN A 251 31.31 12.25 -4.17
CA ASN A 251 31.05 12.31 -5.60
C ASN A 251 29.87 13.24 -5.98
N GLY A 252 29.20 13.84 -5.00
CA GLY A 252 28.02 14.70 -5.22
C GLY A 252 26.71 13.93 -5.48
N GLN A 253 26.71 12.61 -5.31
CA GLN A 253 25.55 11.73 -5.45
C GLN A 253 24.77 11.68 -4.13
N ILE A 254 24.12 12.80 -3.79
CA ILE A 254 23.50 12.98 -2.47
C ILE A 254 22.28 12.08 -2.28
N LYS A 255 21.45 11.91 -3.33
CA LYS A 255 20.23 11.11 -3.25
C LYS A 255 20.57 9.63 -3.04
N GLU A 256 21.52 9.11 -3.82
CA GLU A 256 21.99 7.72 -3.70
C GLU A 256 22.66 7.46 -2.34
N ALA A 257 23.34 8.46 -1.78
CA ALA A 257 23.90 8.37 -0.44
C ALA A 257 22.81 8.31 0.66
N GLU A 258 21.73 9.06 0.52
CA GLU A 258 20.57 9.02 1.43
C GLU A 258 19.85 7.69 1.32
N ASP A 259 19.54 7.23 0.10
CA ASP A 259 18.88 5.94 -0.15
C ASP A 259 19.71 4.78 0.44
N LEU A 260 21.04 4.79 0.23
CA LEU A 260 21.92 3.77 0.81
C LEU A 260 21.96 3.84 2.34
N LYS A 261 21.96 5.03 2.92
CA LYS A 261 21.96 5.22 4.37
C LYS A 261 20.68 4.65 4.99
N ASP A 262 19.54 4.87 4.37
CA ASP A 262 18.25 4.32 4.81
C ASP A 262 18.24 2.79 4.70
N LYS A 263 18.75 2.22 3.60
CA LYS A 263 18.93 0.76 3.45
C LYS A 263 19.83 0.19 4.55
N LEU A 264 20.96 0.84 4.86
CA LEU A 264 21.86 0.42 5.95
C LEU A 264 21.21 0.52 7.33
N GLN A 265 20.38 1.53 7.56
CA GLN A 265 19.64 1.66 8.82
C GLN A 265 18.61 0.53 8.99
N LYS A 266 17.88 0.17 7.93
CA LYS A 266 16.98 -1.00 7.93
C LYS A 266 17.75 -2.29 8.21
N ALA A 267 18.88 -2.49 7.53
CA ALA A 267 19.75 -3.64 7.75
C ALA A 267 20.28 -3.72 9.20
N LEU A 268 20.59 -2.58 9.83
CA LEU A 268 21.03 -2.52 11.23
C LEU A 268 19.92 -2.93 12.21
N ILE A 269 18.67 -2.54 11.92
CA ILE A 269 17.50 -2.95 12.72
C ILE A 269 17.28 -4.45 12.59
N ALA A 270 17.31 -4.98 11.36
CA ALA A 270 17.21 -6.41 11.08
C ALA A 270 18.33 -7.20 11.78
N LYS A 271 19.56 -6.71 11.74
CA LYS A 271 20.71 -7.30 12.46
C LYS A 271 20.43 -7.42 13.96
N LYS A 272 19.95 -6.35 14.62
CA LYS A 272 19.62 -6.39 16.06
C LYS A 272 18.52 -7.41 16.37
N GLN A 273 17.55 -7.57 15.47
CA GLN A 273 16.51 -8.59 15.62
C GLN A 273 17.09 -10.00 15.50
N LEU A 274 17.98 -10.23 14.54
CA LEU A 274 18.68 -11.50 14.36
C LEU A 274 19.56 -11.85 15.56
N GLU A 275 20.26 -10.88 16.13
CA GLU A 275 21.02 -11.07 17.38
C GLU A 275 20.09 -11.58 18.49
N LYS A 276 18.93 -10.94 18.69
CA LYS A 276 17.93 -11.38 19.68
C LYS A 276 17.42 -12.79 19.39
N ILE A 277 17.02 -13.08 18.15
CA ILE A 277 16.50 -14.38 17.74
C ILE A 277 17.55 -15.47 17.95
N SER A 278 18.80 -15.20 17.60
CA SER A 278 19.92 -16.13 17.76
C SER A 278 20.15 -16.54 19.22
N GLN A 279 19.83 -15.62 20.14
CA GLN A 279 19.97 -15.81 21.59
C GLN A 279 18.72 -16.41 22.25
N LEU A 280 17.64 -16.69 21.52
CA LEU A 280 16.48 -17.35 22.13
C LEU A 280 16.83 -18.76 22.62
N ASP A 281 16.41 -19.08 23.84
CA ASP A 281 16.45 -20.41 24.43
C ASP A 281 15.10 -21.10 24.25
N PHE A 282 15.00 -21.97 23.25
CA PHE A 282 13.79 -22.73 22.94
C PHE A 282 13.36 -23.69 24.05
N ASN A 283 14.23 -23.95 25.04
CA ASN A 283 13.87 -24.77 26.21
C ASN A 283 13.17 -23.97 27.31
N ARG A 284 13.14 -22.63 27.17
CA ARG A 284 12.58 -21.72 28.17
C ARG A 284 11.55 -20.78 27.53
N PRO A 285 10.37 -21.29 27.13
CA PRO A 285 9.30 -20.42 26.67
C PRO A 285 8.83 -19.51 27.81
N LYS A 286 8.54 -18.23 27.52
CA LYS A 286 7.94 -17.35 28.53
C LYS A 286 6.56 -17.87 28.91
N LYS A 287 6.14 -17.55 30.14
CA LYS A 287 4.87 -18.01 30.73
C LYS A 287 3.64 -17.74 29.83
N LYS A 288 3.57 -16.58 29.17
CA LYS A 288 2.46 -16.21 28.29
C LYS A 288 2.43 -17.04 27.00
N LEU A 289 3.60 -17.26 26.38
CA LEU A 289 3.74 -18.15 25.22
C LEU A 289 3.33 -19.59 25.57
N TYR A 290 3.77 -20.09 26.73
CA TYR A 290 3.39 -21.42 27.21
C TYR A 290 1.87 -21.56 27.40
N GLN A 291 1.25 -20.60 28.09
CA GLN A 291 -0.21 -20.57 28.27
C GLN A 291 -0.97 -20.47 26.94
N PHE A 292 -0.42 -19.73 25.97
CA PHE A 292 -1.02 -19.60 24.64
C PHE A 292 -0.95 -20.94 23.89
N ALA A 293 0.21 -21.57 23.80
CA ALA A 293 0.39 -22.86 23.13
C ALA A 293 -0.46 -23.97 23.77
N GLN A 294 -0.57 -23.98 25.10
CA GLN A 294 -1.39 -24.94 25.85
C GLN A 294 -2.88 -24.86 25.46
N LYS A 295 -3.41 -23.67 25.14
CA LYS A 295 -4.81 -23.52 24.68
C LYS A 295 -5.09 -24.23 23.37
N PHE A 296 -4.06 -24.47 22.55
CA PHE A 296 -4.16 -25.17 21.26
C PHE A 296 -3.66 -26.61 21.33
N GLY A 297 -3.33 -27.12 22.53
CA GLY A 297 -2.79 -28.47 22.70
C GLY A 297 -1.38 -28.64 22.13
N ILE A 298 -0.61 -27.55 21.97
CA ILE A 298 0.77 -27.59 21.49
C ILE A 298 1.69 -27.66 22.70
N ASP A 299 2.53 -28.70 22.75
CA ASP A 299 3.61 -28.81 23.73
C ASP A 299 4.89 -28.17 23.18
N LEU A 300 5.28 -27.02 23.75
CA LEU A 300 6.50 -26.30 23.35
C LEU A 300 7.78 -27.01 23.81
N LEU A 301 7.67 -27.99 24.71
CA LEU A 301 8.79 -28.79 25.18
C LEU A 301 8.92 -30.11 24.39
N ASP A 302 8.01 -30.38 23.44
CA ASP A 302 8.13 -31.52 22.53
C ASP A 302 9.43 -31.37 21.70
N PRO A 303 10.33 -32.37 21.71
CA PRO A 303 11.52 -32.39 20.89
C PRO A 303 11.24 -32.11 19.40
N HIS A 304 10.11 -32.55 18.85
CA HIS A 304 9.76 -32.28 17.45
C HIS A 304 9.49 -30.79 17.21
N VAL A 305 8.73 -30.15 18.09
CA VAL A 305 8.42 -28.71 18.01
C VAL A 305 9.70 -27.89 18.18
N GLN A 306 10.56 -28.26 19.13
CA GLN A 306 11.84 -27.59 19.32
C GLN A 306 12.78 -27.74 18.12
N ASN A 307 12.82 -28.92 17.50
CA ASN A 307 13.63 -29.16 16.32
C ASN A 307 13.12 -28.37 15.10
N GLU A 308 11.80 -28.20 14.94
CA GLU A 308 11.24 -27.33 13.91
C GLU A 308 11.65 -25.87 14.10
N PHE A 309 11.58 -25.34 15.33
CA PHE A 309 12.04 -23.98 15.60
C PHE A 309 13.55 -23.80 15.34
N LYS A 310 14.37 -24.80 15.67
CA LYS A 310 15.80 -24.80 15.33
C LYS A 310 16.02 -24.82 13.82
N ARG A 311 15.30 -25.67 13.10
CA ARG A 311 15.36 -25.76 11.63
C ARG A 311 15.00 -24.44 10.96
N ILE A 312 13.94 -23.77 11.43
CA ILE A 312 13.54 -22.43 10.93
C ILE A 312 14.63 -21.40 11.24
N GLN A 313 15.22 -21.42 12.44
CA GLN A 313 16.34 -20.55 12.80
C GLN A 313 17.56 -20.78 11.90
N GLU A 314 17.92 -22.04 11.63
CA GLU A 314 19.01 -22.42 10.75
C GLU A 314 18.76 -21.99 9.29
N GLN A 315 17.55 -22.20 8.79
CA GLN A 315 17.15 -21.76 7.45
C GLN A 315 17.28 -20.25 7.30
N ASN A 316 16.76 -19.47 8.25
CA ASN A 316 16.88 -18.01 8.23
C ASN A 316 18.35 -17.56 8.21
N LEU A 317 19.24 -18.27 8.92
CA LEU A 317 20.68 -17.98 8.90
C LEU A 317 21.32 -18.33 7.54
N GLU A 318 20.91 -19.42 6.91
CA GLU A 318 21.38 -19.76 5.56
C GLU A 318 20.86 -18.78 4.52
N ASP A 319 19.60 -18.35 4.59
CA ASP A 319 19.05 -17.34 3.69
C ASP A 319 19.85 -16.02 3.79
N ILE A 320 20.26 -15.63 5.00
CA ILE A 320 21.16 -14.47 5.21
C ILE A 320 22.52 -14.73 4.57
N ARG A 321 23.09 -15.94 4.70
CA ARG A 321 24.36 -16.29 4.05
C ARG A 321 24.25 -16.22 2.53
N GLU A 322 23.17 -16.76 1.97
CA GLU A 322 22.90 -16.72 0.53
C GLU A 322 22.69 -15.29 0.06
N TRP A 323 21.91 -14.49 0.79
CA TRP A 323 21.73 -13.07 0.50
C TRP A 323 23.06 -12.31 0.51
N LEU A 324 23.93 -12.55 1.51
CA LEU A 324 25.28 -11.99 1.55
C LEU A 324 26.13 -12.47 0.33
N LYS A 325 26.02 -13.74 -0.06
CA LYS A 325 26.74 -14.27 -1.24
C LYS A 325 26.24 -13.66 -2.56
N GLN A 326 24.91 -13.64 -2.77
CA GLN A 326 24.23 -13.23 -4.01
C GLN A 326 24.39 -11.75 -4.32
N ASN A 327 24.35 -10.88 -3.30
CA ASN A 327 24.64 -9.47 -3.48
C ASN A 327 26.12 -9.20 -3.83
N GLN A 328 26.90 -10.23 -4.14
CA GLN A 328 28.33 -10.21 -4.43
C GLN A 328 29.16 -9.65 -3.27
N TRP A 329 28.77 -9.94 -2.02
CA TRP A 329 29.55 -9.47 -0.87
C TRP A 329 30.71 -10.40 -0.52
N ASN A 330 30.92 -11.46 -1.30
CA ASN A 330 32.26 -11.96 -1.59
C ASN A 330 32.98 -10.94 -2.48
N PHE A 331 33.46 -9.84 -1.90
CA PHE A 331 34.32 -8.96 -2.66
C PHE A 331 35.65 -9.68 -2.87
N VAL A 332 35.87 -10.12 -4.10
CA VAL A 332 37.18 -10.09 -4.75
C VAL A 332 37.88 -8.83 -4.25
N ASP A 333 38.91 -9.04 -3.42
CA ASP A 333 39.66 -8.06 -2.63
C ASP A 333 39.73 -6.67 -3.34
N LYS A 334 39.61 -5.55 -2.61
CA LYS A 334 39.79 -4.21 -3.22
C LYS A 334 41.11 -4.16 -4.02
N ALA A 335 42.10 -4.94 -3.60
CA ALA A 335 43.33 -5.20 -4.34
C ALA A 335 43.10 -5.73 -5.78
N THR A 336 42.21 -6.70 -5.99
CA THR A 336 41.95 -7.29 -7.30
C THR A 336 41.11 -6.38 -8.20
N GLN A 337 40.17 -5.61 -7.65
CA GLN A 337 39.41 -4.64 -8.44
C GLN A 337 40.31 -3.47 -8.89
N ILE A 338 41.17 -2.97 -7.99
CA ILE A 338 42.22 -1.98 -8.33
C ILE A 338 43.18 -2.59 -9.37
N GLN A 339 43.58 -3.85 -9.23
CA GLN A 339 44.46 -4.53 -10.18
C GLN A 339 43.81 -4.70 -11.56
N GLN A 340 42.51 -4.99 -11.64
CA GLN A 340 41.77 -5.05 -12.90
C GLN A 340 41.65 -3.67 -13.55
N GLN A 341 41.39 -2.63 -12.76
CA GLN A 341 41.31 -1.25 -13.25
C GLN A 341 42.68 -0.73 -13.73
N GLU A 342 43.75 -1.08 -13.01
CA GLU A 342 45.13 -0.76 -13.39
C GLU A 342 45.55 -1.51 -14.66
N LYS A 343 45.16 -2.80 -14.78
CA LYS A 343 45.39 -3.59 -15.99
C LYS A 343 44.66 -3.00 -17.21
N ALA A 344 43.40 -2.58 -17.03
CA ALA A 344 42.64 -1.90 -18.07
C ALA A 344 43.28 -0.55 -18.48
N ARG A 345 43.80 0.23 -17.51
CA ARG A 345 44.58 1.45 -17.78
C ARG A 345 45.86 1.16 -18.55
N GLN A 346 46.59 0.11 -18.18
CA GLN A 346 47.81 -0.29 -18.88
C GLN A 346 47.53 -0.75 -20.32
N GLU A 347 46.43 -1.45 -20.57
CA GLU A 347 46.02 -1.85 -21.92
C GLU A 347 45.61 -0.64 -22.78
N LEU A 348 44.84 0.30 -22.22
CA LEU A 348 44.52 1.57 -22.88
C LEU A 348 45.78 2.37 -23.22
N ALA A 349 46.73 2.46 -22.30
CA ALA A 349 48.00 3.14 -22.53
C ALA A 349 48.81 2.45 -23.66
N LYS A 350 48.84 1.12 -23.70
CA LYS A 350 49.47 0.35 -24.78
C LYS A 350 48.82 0.59 -26.15
N LEU A 351 47.49 0.69 -26.20
CA LEU A 351 46.75 1.00 -27.44
C LEU A 351 47.02 2.43 -27.93
N GLN A 352 47.10 3.41 -27.02
CA GLN A 352 47.46 4.77 -27.38
C GLN A 352 48.90 4.89 -27.89
N PHE A 353 49.83 4.11 -27.33
CA PHE A 353 51.21 4.05 -27.82
C PHE A 353 51.32 3.43 -29.22
N LYS A 354 50.59 2.34 -29.49
CA LYS A 354 50.56 1.72 -30.82
C LYS A 354 50.02 2.64 -31.91
N ARG A 355 49.07 3.55 -31.60
CA ARG A 355 48.57 4.55 -32.54
C ARG A 355 49.58 5.65 -32.91
N LYS A 356 50.59 5.91 -32.07
CA LYS A 356 51.62 6.94 -32.32
C LYS A 356 52.81 6.43 -33.15
N VAL A 357 52.91 5.12 -33.41
CA VAL A 357 54.00 4.51 -34.20
C VAL A 357 53.49 4.04 -35.57
N ILE A 358 52.70 4.87 -36.24
CA ILE A 358 52.50 4.73 -37.69
C ILE A 358 53.47 5.73 -38.33
N PRO A 359 54.59 5.27 -38.93
CA PRO A 359 55.49 6.18 -39.61
C PRO A 359 54.73 6.88 -40.74
N GLN A 360 54.64 8.21 -40.66
CA GLN A 360 54.19 9.05 -41.76
C GLN A 360 55.10 8.81 -42.97
N LYS A 361 54.68 7.90 -43.86
CA LYS A 361 55.22 7.84 -45.21
C LYS A 361 54.73 9.10 -45.93
N HIS A 362 55.65 10.02 -46.18
CA HIS A 362 55.45 11.21 -47.00
C HIS A 362 54.86 10.83 -48.37
N ALA A 363 53.55 11.00 -48.54
CA ALA A 363 52.90 11.01 -49.84
C ALA A 363 53.05 12.42 -50.44
N LYS A 364 54.00 12.58 -51.37
CA LYS A 364 54.10 13.75 -52.25
C LYS A 364 53.00 13.68 -53.31
N HIS A 365 51.92 14.46 -53.19
CA HIS A 365 51.09 14.88 -54.33
C HIS A 365 50.51 16.27 -54.01
N LYS A 366 50.98 17.32 -54.66
CA LYS A 366 50.63 17.85 -55.99
C LYS A 366 49.58 18.96 -55.86
N CYS A 367 50.11 20.18 -55.95
CA CYS A 367 49.49 21.48 -56.11
C CYS A 367 48.22 21.50 -56.98
N VAL A 368 47.11 22.05 -56.48
CA VAL A 368 46.09 22.76 -57.27
C VAL A 368 45.58 23.97 -56.48
N LYS A 369 45.34 25.04 -57.24
CA LYS A 369 45.11 26.46 -56.93
C LYS A 369 43.86 26.79 -56.10
N LYS A 370 44.05 27.77 -55.20
CA LYS A 370 43.34 29.08 -55.07
C LYS A 370 41.91 29.18 -55.63
N VAL A 371 40.94 29.47 -54.75
CA VAL A 371 39.97 30.58 -54.90
C VAL A 371 39.70 31.16 -53.50
N ALA A 372 39.68 32.49 -53.44
CA ALA A 372 39.56 33.34 -52.25
C ALA A 372 38.12 33.87 -52.09
N LEU A 373 37.72 34.20 -50.84
CA LEU A 373 36.74 35.24 -50.43
C LEU A 373 36.66 35.13 -48.89
N SER A 374 37.29 36.00 -48.08
CA SER A 374 36.82 37.31 -47.55
C SER A 374 35.39 37.25 -46.98
N MET A 375 34.99 37.82 -45.84
CA MET A 375 35.56 38.71 -44.82
C MET A 375 34.52 38.85 -43.68
N HIS A 376 34.96 39.28 -42.48
CA HIS A 376 34.24 39.93 -41.36
C HIS A 376 33.06 39.21 -40.65
N GLN A 377 33.09 38.93 -39.34
CA GLN A 377 33.07 39.78 -38.11
C GLN A 377 31.74 40.50 -37.79
N ASN A 378 31.31 40.25 -36.54
CA ASN A 378 30.48 41.08 -35.62
C ASN A 378 28.96 40.77 -35.48
N SER A 379 28.63 40.23 -34.29
CA SER A 379 27.42 40.44 -33.47
C SER A 379 27.14 41.96 -33.22
N PRO A 380 25.96 42.44 -32.73
CA PRO A 380 25.03 41.79 -31.79
C PRO A 380 23.50 42.09 -31.97
N SER A 381 22.66 41.46 -31.14
CA SER A 381 21.28 41.90 -30.79
C SER A 381 21.31 43.14 -29.84
N PRO A 382 20.21 43.69 -29.27
CA PRO A 382 18.75 43.49 -29.43
C PRO A 382 17.93 44.82 -29.51
N LEU A 383 16.59 44.74 -29.62
CA LEU A 383 15.55 45.48 -28.86
C LEU A 383 14.31 45.96 -29.65
N MET A 384 13.17 45.75 -28.98
CA MET A 384 11.98 46.62 -28.88
C MET A 384 10.82 46.50 -29.89
N MET A 385 9.74 45.89 -29.34
CA MET A 385 8.39 46.46 -29.18
C MET A 385 7.37 46.43 -30.34
N ASN A 386 6.29 45.68 -30.05
CA ASN A 386 4.92 46.19 -29.82
C ASN A 386 3.97 46.31 -31.03
N LYS A 387 2.90 45.50 -31.07
CA LYS A 387 1.50 45.94 -30.80
C LYS A 387 0.46 44.84 -31.10
N ASN A 388 -0.56 44.84 -30.24
CA ASN A 388 -1.88 44.22 -30.32
C ASN A 388 -2.56 44.34 -31.70
N VAL A 389 -3.49 43.42 -32.00
CA VAL A 389 -4.96 43.67 -32.09
C VAL A 389 -5.70 42.39 -32.49
N SER A 390 -6.87 42.25 -31.88
CA SER A 390 -7.90 41.22 -31.91
C SER A 390 -8.64 41.04 -33.25
N SER A 391 -9.53 40.03 -33.26
CA SER A 391 -10.62 39.69 -34.23
C SER A 391 -10.28 38.51 -35.13
N GLU A 392 -11.19 37.64 -35.61
CA GLU A 392 -12.58 37.31 -35.31
C GLU A 392 -12.83 35.91 -35.94
N LEU A 393 -14.01 35.35 -35.69
CA LEU A 393 -14.54 34.14 -36.31
C LEU A 393 -14.39 34.12 -37.84
N SER A 394 -14.10 32.95 -38.42
CA SER A 394 -15.01 32.29 -39.39
C SER A 394 -14.47 30.95 -39.93
N SER A 395 -15.33 29.95 -39.80
CA SER A 395 -15.58 28.80 -40.70
C SER A 395 -14.64 28.53 -41.89
N SER A 396 -14.15 27.30 -41.97
CA SER A 396 -14.17 26.53 -43.22
C SER A 396 -13.99 25.03 -42.95
N GLN A 397 -15.00 24.26 -43.35
CA GLN A 397 -14.93 22.82 -43.54
C GLN A 397 -14.15 22.51 -44.82
N LEU A 398 -13.28 21.48 -44.80
CA LEU A 398 -13.38 20.24 -45.59
C LEU A 398 -12.01 19.55 -45.75
N ASN A 399 -12.04 18.25 -45.45
CA ASN A 399 -11.28 17.14 -46.04
C ASN A 399 -9.78 17.01 -45.73
N ASN A 400 -9.40 16.06 -44.87
CA ASN A 400 -9.16 14.66 -45.30
C ASN A 400 -8.70 13.73 -44.15
N SER A 401 -9.20 12.49 -44.22
CA SER A 401 -8.52 11.20 -44.01
C SER A 401 -8.14 10.68 -42.60
N THR A 402 -8.89 9.65 -42.21
CA THR A 402 -8.51 8.34 -41.62
C THR A 402 -8.16 8.18 -40.12
N GLN A 403 -8.76 7.12 -39.55
CA GLN A 403 -8.54 6.42 -38.27
C GLN A 403 -9.32 6.92 -37.03
N GLY A 404 -10.03 6.00 -36.38
CA GLY A 404 -10.53 6.13 -35.00
C GLY A 404 -11.87 5.45 -34.74
N ASP A 405 -11.80 4.25 -34.18
CA ASP A 405 -12.60 3.68 -33.08
C ASP A 405 -14.14 3.80 -33.07
N ASP A 406 -14.79 2.62 -33.15
CA ASP A 406 -16.21 2.41 -32.86
C ASP A 406 -16.46 2.38 -31.33
N GLU A 407 -16.98 3.47 -30.77
CA GLU A 407 -17.68 3.47 -29.48
C GLU A 407 -19.19 3.22 -29.67
N PRO A 408 -19.85 2.42 -28.79
CA PRO A 408 -21.28 2.17 -28.88
C PRO A 408 -22.07 3.33 -28.29
N ILE A 409 -22.76 4.10 -29.14
CA ILE A 409 -23.74 5.10 -28.74
C ILE A 409 -24.94 4.37 -28.09
N CYS A 410 -25.01 4.43 -26.76
CA CYS A 410 -26.18 4.02 -26.00
C CYS A 410 -27.41 4.83 -26.44
N ASN A 411 -28.45 4.09 -26.84
CA ASN A 411 -29.69 4.58 -27.42
C ASN A 411 -30.42 5.55 -26.47
N LEU A 412 -30.34 6.86 -26.76
CA LEU A 412 -30.96 7.96 -25.98
C LEU A 412 -32.46 7.74 -25.74
N ASN A 413 -33.13 6.98 -26.60
CA ASN A 413 -34.53 6.60 -26.47
C ASN A 413 -34.82 5.68 -25.27
N CYS A 414 -33.86 4.87 -24.81
CA CYS A 414 -34.03 4.05 -23.61
C CYS A 414 -34.04 4.90 -22.33
N ILE A 415 -33.22 5.95 -22.28
CA ILE A 415 -33.14 6.85 -21.12
C ILE A 415 -34.44 7.65 -21.00
N ILE A 416 -34.95 8.19 -22.11
CA ILE A 416 -36.20 8.96 -22.13
C ILE A 416 -37.39 8.09 -21.70
N ASN A 417 -37.48 6.84 -22.18
CA ASN A 417 -38.56 5.94 -21.81
C ASN A 417 -38.52 5.54 -20.32
N PHE A 418 -37.33 5.39 -19.74
CA PHE A 418 -37.19 5.10 -18.31
C PHE A 418 -37.59 6.29 -17.43
N SER A 419 -37.22 7.52 -17.83
CA SER A 419 -37.60 8.74 -17.11
C SER A 419 -39.12 8.97 -17.09
N ILE A 420 -39.81 8.67 -18.21
CA ILE A 420 -41.28 8.76 -18.29
C ILE A 420 -41.95 7.73 -17.37
N LEU A 421 -41.42 6.50 -17.31
CA LEU A 421 -41.95 5.45 -16.44
C LEU A 421 -41.77 5.79 -14.94
N LEU A 422 -40.64 6.41 -14.58
CA LEU A 422 -40.36 6.86 -13.21
C LEU A 422 -41.28 8.01 -12.77
N LEU A 423 -41.59 8.94 -13.68
CA LEU A 423 -42.53 10.04 -13.40
C LEU A 423 -43.98 9.54 -13.29
N ALA A 424 -44.38 8.58 -14.12
CA ALA A 424 -45.72 7.98 -14.04
C ALA A 424 -45.92 7.22 -12.71
N THR A 425 -44.93 6.43 -12.29
CA THR A 425 -45.01 5.66 -11.04
C THR A 425 -45.03 6.54 -9.80
N THR A 426 -44.20 7.59 -9.75
CA THR A 426 -44.21 8.55 -8.64
C THR A 426 -45.55 9.29 -8.54
N THR A 427 -46.13 9.69 -9.68
CA THR A 427 -47.45 10.36 -9.70
C THR A 427 -48.56 9.44 -9.18
N ILE A 428 -48.56 8.16 -9.57
CA ILE A 428 -49.54 7.17 -9.08
C ILE A 428 -49.39 6.96 -7.57
N ILE A 429 -48.16 6.79 -7.07
CA ILE A 429 -47.89 6.60 -5.64
C ILE A 429 -48.32 7.83 -4.84
N SER A 430 -48.02 9.05 -5.31
CA SER A 430 -48.47 10.27 -4.66
C SER A 430 -49.99 10.38 -4.65
N THR A 431 -50.66 10.03 -5.75
CA THR A 431 -52.13 10.08 -5.82
C THR A 431 -52.78 9.09 -4.84
N ILE A 432 -52.23 7.87 -4.74
CA ILE A 432 -52.67 6.86 -3.76
C ILE A 432 -52.43 7.39 -2.33
N TYR A 433 -51.24 7.91 -2.06
CA TYR A 433 -50.88 8.43 -0.73
C TYR A 433 -51.81 9.56 -0.29
N TYR A 434 -52.14 10.50 -1.17
CA TYR A 434 -53.06 11.60 -0.85
C TYR A 434 -54.53 11.16 -0.75
N SER A 435 -54.94 10.11 -1.46
CA SER A 435 -56.29 9.54 -1.31
C SER A 435 -56.51 8.78 0.00
N PHE A 436 -55.45 8.44 0.74
CA PHE A 436 -55.54 7.84 2.08
C PHE A 436 -55.44 8.87 3.22
N LEU A 437 -55.14 10.13 2.91
CA LEU A 437 -54.95 11.20 3.89
C LEU A 437 -56.10 12.21 3.96
N GLY A 438 -57.11 12.08 3.10
CA GLY A 438 -58.39 12.79 3.19
C GLY A 438 -59.53 11.82 3.45
#